data_AF-A0A1C0T4B9-F1
#
_entry.id   AF-A0A1C0T4B9-F1
#
_cell.length_a   1.000
_cell.length_b   1.000
_cell.length_c   1.000
_cell.angle_alpha   90.00
_cell.angle_beta   90.00
_cell.angle_gamma   90.00
#
_symmetry.space_group_name_H-M   'P 1'
#
loop_
_entity.id
_entity.type
_entity.pdbx_description
1 polymer ?
#
loop_
_entity_poly.entity_id
_entity_poly.type
_entity_poly.pdbx_seq_one_letter_code
_entity_poly.pdbx_strand_id
1 'polypeptide(L)'
;MVENGTLLLKDGSLMAGWYFAGPDSESATDLERNELSRQVNAILSRLGSGWMIQVEAIRIPTVDYPSEDRCHFPDPVTRAIDAERRAHFAREQGHFESKHALILTYRPPEPKKIGLSKYVYSDKESRRKGSVPAGGGMTL
;
A
#
# COMPACT_ATOMS: atom_id res chain seq x y z
N MET A 1 -1.89 16.26 -11.58
CA MET A 1 -2.67 16.85 -10.47
C MET A 1 -3.04 15.71 -9.54
N VAL A 2 -3.20 15.93 -8.23
CA VAL A 2 -3.66 14.87 -7.31
C VAL A 2 -5.12 14.58 -7.63
N GLU A 3 -5.48 13.30 -7.80
CA GLU A 3 -6.84 12.86 -8.12
C GLU A 3 -7.63 12.47 -6.87
N ASN A 4 -8.96 12.37 -7.01
CA ASN A 4 -9.84 11.91 -5.94
C ASN A 4 -9.43 10.52 -5.44
N GLY A 5 -9.36 10.34 -4.13
CA GLY A 5 -8.92 9.10 -3.50
C GLY A 5 -7.39 8.97 -3.34
N THR A 6 -6.61 9.98 -3.75
CA THR A 6 -5.17 10.05 -3.50
C THR A 6 -4.84 11.21 -2.56
N LEU A 7 -4.00 10.96 -1.57
CA LEU A 7 -3.49 11.91 -0.60
C LEU A 7 -2.02 12.24 -0.91
N LEU A 8 -1.67 13.52 -0.98
CA LEU A 8 -0.28 13.96 -1.06
C LEU A 8 0.27 14.23 0.35
N LEU A 9 1.28 13.47 0.76
CA LEU A 9 1.92 13.58 2.06
C LEU A 9 2.97 14.70 2.07
N LYS A 10 3.32 15.17 3.28
CA LYS A 10 4.25 16.29 3.49
C LYS A 10 5.66 16.05 2.93
N ASP A 11 6.06 14.79 2.82
CA ASP A 11 7.36 14.39 2.27
C ASP A 11 7.33 14.22 0.73
N GLY A 12 6.20 14.53 0.09
CA GLY A 12 6.00 14.39 -1.35
C GLY A 12 5.52 13.01 -1.80
N SER A 13 5.29 12.08 -0.86
CA SER A 13 4.75 10.76 -1.17
C SER A 13 3.25 10.81 -1.50
N LEU A 14 2.78 9.87 -2.32
CA LEU A 14 1.36 9.69 -2.66
C LEU A 14 0.81 8.51 -1.86
N MET A 15 -0.38 8.65 -1.28
CA MET A 15 -1.05 7.59 -0.52
C MET A 15 -2.47 7.38 -1.04
N ALA A 16 -2.90 6.13 -1.13
CA ALA A 16 -4.30 5.77 -1.40
C ALA A 16 -4.69 4.57 -0.54
N GLY A 17 -5.97 4.45 -0.20
CA GLY A 17 -6.47 3.40 0.69
C GLY A 17 -7.84 2.87 0.26
N TRP A 18 -8.05 1.58 0.49
CA TRP A 18 -9.29 0.87 0.16
C TRP A 18 -9.68 -0.06 1.30
N TYR A 19 -10.99 -0.21 1.52
CA TYR A 19 -11.50 -1.33 2.31
C TYR A 19 -11.69 -2.53 1.40
N PHE A 20 -11.32 -3.71 1.91
CA PHE A 20 -11.54 -4.96 1.21
C PHE A 20 -12.15 -5.99 2.16
N ALA A 21 -12.89 -6.93 1.58
CA ALA A 21 -13.34 -8.14 2.23
C ALA A 21 -12.73 -9.31 1.46
N GLY A 22 -11.85 -10.06 2.12
CA GLY A 22 -11.33 -11.30 1.56
C GLY A 22 -12.34 -12.44 1.69
N PRO A 23 -12.17 -13.54 0.94
CA PRO A 23 -12.85 -14.80 1.24
C PRO A 23 -12.53 -15.24 2.67
N ASP A 24 -13.48 -15.93 3.32
CA ASP A 24 -13.32 -16.42 4.69
C ASP A 24 -12.06 -17.30 4.80
N SER A 25 -10.99 -16.70 5.31
CA SER A 25 -9.66 -17.30 5.36
C SER A 25 -9.53 -18.36 6.45
N GLU A 26 -10.51 -18.46 7.36
CA GLU A 26 -10.61 -19.53 8.35
C GLU A 26 -11.20 -20.81 7.72
N SER A 27 -11.99 -20.67 6.66
CA SER A 27 -12.58 -21.80 5.92
C SER A 27 -11.75 -22.27 4.71
N ALA A 28 -10.75 -21.49 4.29
CA ALA A 28 -9.95 -21.78 3.10
C ALA A 28 -9.00 -22.97 3.31
N THR A 29 -8.95 -23.86 2.31
CA THR A 29 -7.99 -24.98 2.29
C THR A 29 -6.56 -24.47 2.14
N ASP A 30 -5.58 -25.29 2.54
CA ASP A 30 -4.15 -24.96 2.38
C ASP A 30 -3.78 -24.66 0.92
N LEU A 31 -4.42 -25.34 -0.03
CA LEU A 31 -4.18 -25.19 -1.46
C LEU A 31 -4.67 -23.82 -1.96
N GLU A 32 -5.88 -23.40 -1.54
CA GLU A 32 -6.43 -22.08 -1.86
C GLU A 32 -5.62 -20.95 -1.22
N ARG A 33 -5.20 -21.12 0.03
CA ARG A 33 -4.34 -20.16 0.75
C ARG A 33 -2.99 -19.98 0.06
N ASN A 34 -2.38 -21.08 -0.41
CA ASN A 34 -1.10 -21.04 -1.10
C ASN A 34 -1.21 -20.35 -2.46
N GLU A 35 -2.27 -20.64 -3.22
CA GLU A 35 -2.48 -20.00 -4.52
C GLU A 35 -2.74 -18.50 -4.39
N LEU A 36 -3.56 -18.09 -3.41
CA LEU A 36 -3.78 -16.68 -3.09
C LEU A 36 -2.47 -15.99 -2.70
N SER A 37 -1.67 -16.61 -1.84
CA SER A 37 -0.36 -16.08 -1.42
C SER A 37 0.59 -15.93 -2.60
N ARG A 38 0.60 -16.90 -3.53
CA ARG A 38 1.40 -16.85 -4.76
C ARG A 38 0.99 -15.66 -5.64
N GLN A 39 -0.31 -15.44 -5.82
CA GLN A 39 -0.84 -14.32 -6.60
C GLN A 39 -0.49 -12.97 -5.98
N VAL A 40 -0.68 -12.82 -4.67
CA VAL A 40 -0.31 -11.60 -3.94
C VAL A 40 1.19 -11.33 -4.10
N ASN A 41 2.05 -12.32 -3.87
CA ASN A 41 3.49 -12.18 -4.03
C ASN A 41 3.90 -11.79 -5.47
N ALA A 42 3.25 -12.38 -6.48
CA ALA A 42 3.51 -12.05 -7.87
C ALA A 42 3.14 -10.59 -8.21
N ILE A 43 2.10 -10.04 -7.58
CA ILE A 43 1.72 -8.63 -7.75
C ILE A 43 2.68 -7.71 -6.99
N LEU A 44 2.93 -8.00 -5.71
CA LEU A 44 3.75 -7.14 -4.85
C LEU A 44 5.21 -7.08 -5.33
N SER A 45 5.77 -8.19 -5.81
CA SER A 45 7.13 -8.24 -6.35
C SER A 45 7.34 -7.36 -7.58
N ARG A 46 6.27 -7.00 -8.31
CA ARG A 46 6.33 -6.16 -9.51
C ARG A 46 6.31 -4.66 -9.21
N LEU A 47 5.96 -4.25 -7.99
CA LEU A 47 5.87 -2.83 -7.62
C LEU A 47 7.25 -2.13 -7.59
N GLY A 48 8.33 -2.87 -7.33
CA GLY A 48 9.68 -2.32 -7.26
C GLY A 48 9.93 -1.49 -5.99
N SER A 49 10.80 -0.49 -6.07
CA SER A 49 11.19 0.34 -4.93
C SER A 49 10.32 1.59 -4.76
N GLY A 50 10.34 2.15 -3.55
CA GLY A 50 9.59 3.36 -3.20
C GLY A 50 8.14 3.11 -2.77
N TRP A 51 7.68 1.85 -2.83
CA TRP A 51 6.37 1.46 -2.31
C TRP A 51 6.43 1.01 -0.87
N MET A 52 5.38 1.35 -0.13
CA MET A 52 5.08 0.91 1.22
C MET A 52 3.63 0.42 1.22
N ILE A 53 3.41 -0.75 1.82
CA ILE A 53 2.11 -1.41 1.88
C ILE A 53 1.74 -1.55 3.35
N GLN A 54 0.55 -1.13 3.73
CA GLN A 54 0.00 -1.37 5.06
C GLN A 54 -1.33 -2.10 4.94
N VAL A 55 -1.51 -3.11 5.78
CA VAL A 55 -2.74 -3.89 5.87
C VAL A 55 -3.20 -3.82 7.32
N GLU A 56 -4.38 -3.26 7.54
CA GLU A 56 -4.94 -3.04 8.87
C GLU A 56 -6.23 -3.84 9.04
N ALA A 57 -6.40 -4.46 10.20
CA ALA A 57 -7.65 -5.08 10.62
C ALA A 57 -8.29 -4.23 11.72
N ILE A 58 -9.31 -3.46 11.35
CA ILE A 58 -9.94 -2.46 12.20
C ILE A 58 -11.23 -3.05 12.76
N ARG A 59 -11.38 -3.06 14.10
CA ARG A 59 -12.66 -3.34 14.74
C ARG A 59 -13.51 -2.07 14.73
N ILE A 60 -14.62 -2.13 14.02
CA ILE A 60 -15.59 -1.04 13.93
C ILE A 60 -16.82 -1.48 14.74
N PRO A 61 -17.41 -0.59 15.57
CA PRO A 61 -18.68 -0.88 16.22
C PRO A 61 -19.72 -1.28 15.17
N THR A 62 -20.35 -2.43 15.37
CA THR A 62 -21.38 -2.97 14.50
C THR A 62 -22.62 -2.06 14.51
N VAL A 63 -23.31 -2.03 13.38
CA VAL A 63 -24.59 -1.33 13.19
C VAL A 63 -25.62 -1.88 14.17
N ASP A 64 -26.39 -0.99 14.81
CA ASP A 64 -27.51 -1.39 15.66
C ASP A 64 -28.42 -2.40 14.96
N TYR A 65 -28.95 -3.37 15.72
CA TYR A 65 -29.91 -4.34 15.20
C TYR A 65 -31.04 -3.60 14.46
N PRO A 66 -31.49 -4.07 13.28
CA PRO A 66 -32.55 -3.40 12.54
C PRO A 66 -33.79 -3.14 13.41
N SER A 67 -34.29 -1.92 13.32
CA SER A 67 -35.50 -1.47 14.00
C SER A 67 -36.71 -2.28 13.52
N GLU A 68 -37.71 -2.43 14.37
CA GLU A 68 -38.87 -3.30 14.09
C GLU A 68 -39.62 -2.91 12.81
N ASP A 69 -39.64 -1.64 12.45
CA ASP A 69 -40.23 -1.13 11.21
C ASP A 69 -39.51 -1.62 9.94
N ARG A 70 -38.24 -2.02 10.07
CA ARG A 70 -37.42 -2.63 9.00
C ARG A 70 -37.47 -4.16 9.00
N CYS A 71 -38.09 -4.78 10.01
CA CYS A 71 -38.23 -6.22 10.15
C CYS A 71 -39.67 -6.67 9.81
N HIS A 72 -39.91 -7.12 8.59
CA HIS A 72 -41.22 -7.62 8.18
C HIS A 72 -41.30 -9.15 8.23
N PHE A 73 -41.68 -9.68 9.40
CA PHE A 73 -41.90 -11.12 9.62
C PHE A 73 -43.39 -11.41 9.82
N PRO A 74 -44.13 -11.75 8.75
CA PRO A 74 -45.58 -11.90 8.81
C PRO A 74 -46.01 -13.11 9.66
N ASP A 75 -45.22 -14.19 9.68
CA ASP A 75 -45.50 -15.36 10.49
C ASP A 75 -45.08 -15.17 11.96
N PRO A 76 -45.85 -15.73 12.92
CA PRO A 76 -45.59 -15.54 14.34
C PRO A 76 -44.30 -16.21 14.83
N VAL A 77 -43.85 -17.28 14.15
CA VAL A 77 -42.66 -18.05 14.55
C VAL A 77 -41.39 -17.27 14.21
N THR A 78 -41.23 -16.80 12.98
CA THR A 78 -40.06 -16.02 12.57
C THR A 78 -39.98 -14.70 13.33
N ARG A 79 -41.13 -14.09 13.65
CA ARG A 79 -41.19 -12.90 14.50
C ARG A 79 -40.71 -13.17 15.93
N ALA A 80 -41.07 -14.31 16.52
CA ALA A 80 -40.58 -14.71 17.84
C ALA A 80 -39.07 -14.96 17.83
N ILE A 81 -38.55 -15.57 16.76
CA ILE A 81 -37.11 -15.79 16.56
C ILE A 81 -36.36 -14.45 16.43
N ASP A 82 -36.88 -13.49 15.65
CA ASP A 82 -36.31 -12.13 15.54
C ASP A 82 -36.30 -11.40 16.89
N ALA A 83 -37.38 -11.50 17.66
CA ALA A 83 -37.48 -10.88 18.98
C ALA A 83 -36.45 -11.45 19.98
N GLU A 84 -36.25 -12.77 19.99
CA GLU A 84 -35.21 -13.41 20.81
C GLU A 84 -33.81 -12.94 20.40
N ARG A 85 -33.52 -12.90 19.08
CA ARG A 85 -32.24 -12.43 18.55
C ARG A 85 -31.97 -10.97 18.91
N ARG A 86 -32.98 -10.09 18.78
CA ARG A 86 -32.88 -8.68 19.18
C ARG A 86 -32.63 -8.55 20.69
N ALA A 87 -33.35 -9.30 21.51
CA ALA A 87 -33.17 -9.29 22.96
C ALA A 87 -31.78 -9.78 23.37
N HIS A 88 -31.25 -10.80 22.68
CA HIS A 88 -29.88 -11.28 22.88
C HIS A 88 -28.85 -10.21 22.49
N PHE A 89 -28.99 -9.63 21.29
CA PHE A 89 -28.11 -8.57 20.80
C PHE A 89 -28.09 -7.36 21.75
N ALA A 90 -29.25 -6.97 22.30
CA ALA A 90 -29.34 -5.84 23.23
C ALA A 90 -28.75 -6.11 24.62
N ARG A 91 -28.66 -7.38 25.04
CA ARG A 91 -28.02 -7.78 26.32
C ARG A 91 -26.50 -7.78 26.21
N GLU A 92 -25.96 -8.06 25.03
CA GLU A 92 -24.53 -8.03 24.76
C GLU A 92 -24.07 -6.60 24.46
N GLN A 93 -23.22 -6.04 25.31
CA GLN A 93 -22.65 -4.71 25.07
C GLN A 93 -21.45 -4.82 24.12
N GLY A 94 -21.47 -4.03 23.04
CA GLY A 94 -20.32 -3.85 22.14
C GLY A 94 -20.18 -4.94 21.09
N HIS A 95 -21.05 -4.89 20.07
CA HIS A 95 -20.84 -5.67 18.85
C HIS A 95 -19.79 -4.98 17.99
N PHE A 96 -18.83 -5.75 17.46
CA PHE A 96 -17.78 -5.22 16.59
C PHE A 96 -17.68 -6.07 15.32
N GLU A 97 -17.58 -5.41 14.18
CA GLU A 97 -17.21 -6.02 12.91
C GLU A 97 -15.75 -5.71 12.58
N SER A 98 -15.03 -6.68 12.03
CA SER A 98 -13.67 -6.48 11.52
C SER A 98 -13.72 -6.02 10.07
N LYS A 99 -13.22 -4.81 9.77
CA LYS A 99 -12.96 -4.37 8.40
C LYS A 99 -11.47 -4.39 8.12
N HIS A 100 -11.12 -4.82 6.91
CA HIS A 100 -9.73 -4.84 6.46
C HIS A 100 -9.48 -3.65 5.54
N ALA A 101 -8.42 -2.90 5.82
CA ALA A 101 -7.99 -1.78 5.00
C ALA A 101 -6.62 -2.08 4.37
N LEU A 102 -6.49 -1.79 3.08
CA LEU A 102 -5.23 -1.81 2.34
C LEU A 102 -4.84 -0.36 2.04
N ILE A 103 -3.65 0.04 2.45
CA ILE A 103 -3.08 1.35 2.18
C ILE A 103 -1.81 1.15 1.37
N LEU A 104 -1.68 1.91 0.29
CA LEU A 104 -0.49 1.96 -0.55
C LEU A 104 0.09 3.37 -0.51
N THR A 105 1.37 3.47 -0.18
CA THR A 105 2.12 4.71 -0.23
C THR A 105 3.27 4.58 -1.21
N TYR A 106 3.39 5.52 -2.15
CA TYR A 106 4.48 5.61 -3.11
C TYR A 106 5.29 6.88 -2.89
N ARG A 107 6.59 6.70 -2.63
CA ARG A 107 7.58 7.78 -2.61
C ARG A 107 8.37 7.75 -3.91
N PRO A 108 8.23 8.77 -4.77
CA PRO A 108 9.06 8.90 -5.96
C PRO A 108 10.55 8.92 -5.57
N PRO A 109 11.43 8.23 -6.31
CA PRO A 109 12.86 8.28 -6.04
C PRO A 109 13.34 9.72 -6.17
N GLU A 110 14.14 10.17 -5.20
CA GLU A 110 14.78 11.47 -5.30
C GLU A 110 15.67 11.50 -6.55
N PRO A 111 15.60 12.56 -7.37
CA PRO A 111 16.49 12.68 -8.51
C PRO A 111 17.93 12.62 -7.99
N LYS A 112 18.68 11.58 -8.40
CA LYS A 112 20.10 11.47 -8.05
C LYS A 112 20.75 12.80 -8.44
N LYS A 113 21.37 13.50 -7.48
CA LYS A 113 22.25 14.65 -7.73
C LYS A 113 23.53 14.17 -8.45
N ILE A 114 23.40 13.68 -9.69
CA ILE A 114 24.53 13.41 -10.58
C ILE A 114 24.87 14.75 -11.22
N GLY A 115 25.67 15.57 -10.54
CA GLY A 115 25.97 16.89 -11.09
C GLY A 115 27.00 17.77 -10.40
N LEU A 116 27.69 17.31 -9.35
CA LEU A 116 28.76 18.12 -8.74
C LEU A 116 30.12 17.40 -8.62
N SER A 117 30.21 16.08 -8.78
CA SER A 117 31.51 15.40 -8.77
C SER A 117 32.36 15.68 -10.01
N LYS A 118 31.75 15.98 -11.18
CA LYS A 118 32.49 16.32 -12.40
C LYS A 118 33.09 17.73 -12.42
N TYR A 119 32.56 18.67 -11.61
CA TYR A 119 33.11 20.02 -11.51
C TYR A 119 34.24 20.12 -10.48
N VAL A 120 34.25 19.26 -9.46
CA VAL A 120 35.28 19.27 -8.41
C VAL A 120 36.60 18.62 -8.89
N TYR A 121 36.57 17.81 -9.96
CA TYR A 121 37.74 17.06 -10.44
C TYR A 121 38.40 17.61 -11.73
N SER A 122 38.08 18.83 -12.14
CA SER A 122 38.63 19.45 -13.36
C SER A 122 39.29 20.81 -13.05
N ASP A 123 40.35 20.80 -12.26
CA ASP A 123 41.47 21.73 -12.46
C ASP A 123 42.67 21.29 -11.59
N LYS A 124 43.66 20.68 -12.23
CA LYS A 124 45.09 20.78 -11.89
C LYS A 124 45.87 20.00 -12.95
N GLU A 125 46.66 20.75 -13.71
CA GLU A 125 47.66 20.32 -14.70
C GLU A 125 47.25 20.31 -16.19
N SER A 126 46.70 21.43 -16.67
CA SER A 126 47.10 21.93 -18.00
C SER A 126 48.24 22.94 -17.84
N ARG A 127 49.48 22.47 -17.63
CA ARG A 127 50.67 23.32 -17.74
C ARG A 127 51.29 23.09 -19.12
N ARG A 128 50.86 23.89 -20.11
CA ARG A 128 51.56 24.00 -21.39
C ARG A 128 52.16 25.41 -21.54
N LYS A 129 53.47 25.49 -21.38
CA LYS A 129 54.40 26.38 -22.09
C LYS A 129 55.66 25.52 -22.27
N GLY A 130 56.13 25.11 -23.44
CA GLY A 130 56.03 25.69 -24.77
C GLY A 130 57.42 26.17 -25.18
N SER A 131 58.21 25.33 -25.86
CA SER A 131 59.20 25.73 -26.87
C SER A 131 59.74 24.49 -27.60
N VAL A 132 59.66 24.55 -28.93
CA VAL A 132 59.98 23.59 -30.00
C VAL A 132 61.33 24.02 -30.63
N PRO A 133 61.99 23.36 -31.63
CA PRO A 133 62.12 21.95 -32.07
C PRO A 133 63.61 21.48 -32.14
N ALA A 134 63.86 20.21 -32.51
CA ALA A 134 64.65 19.84 -33.72
C ALA A 134 65.24 18.42 -33.64
N GLY A 135 65.15 17.68 -34.73
CA GLY A 135 66.20 16.73 -35.13
C GLY A 135 65.98 15.25 -34.82
N GLY A 136 65.56 14.51 -35.86
CA GLY A 136 66.28 13.32 -36.34
C GLY A 136 66.21 12.01 -35.55
N GLY A 137 65.77 10.96 -36.24
CA GLY A 137 66.49 9.68 -36.19
C GLY A 137 65.79 8.49 -35.52
N MET A 138 65.36 7.56 -36.39
CA MET A 138 65.62 6.11 -36.36
C MET A 138 65.18 5.25 -35.15
N THR A 139 64.17 4.42 -35.43
CA THR A 139 64.07 2.96 -35.18
C THR A 139 65.07 2.33 -34.20
N LEU A 140 64.56 1.81 -33.07
CA LEU A 140 64.36 0.37 -32.79
C LEU A 140 63.51 0.21 -31.51
#